data_AF-A0A920UV61-F1
#
_entry.id   AF-A0A920UV61-F1
#
_cell.length_a   1.000
_cell.length_b   1.000
_cell.length_c   1.000
_cell.angle_alpha   90.00
_cell.angle_beta   90.00
_cell.angle_gamma   90.00
#
_symmetry.space_group_name_H-M   'P 1'
#
loop_
_entity.id
_entity.type
_entity.pdbx_description
1 polymer ?
#
loop_
_entity_poly.entity_id
_entity_poly.type
_entity_poly.pdbx_seq_one_letter_code
_entity_poly.pdbx_strand_id
1 'polypeptide(L)' 'MSRPIFIYVRKQALERPEVRAFVDFYIASAGLLAKEVGYIALPDDSYRRAEERVALGISGSAYVEGPDNIKDTLIGSNE' A
#
# COMPACT_ATOMS: atom_id res chain seq x y z
N MET A 1 -18.70 -7.75 3.67
CA MET A 1 -17.46 -8.05 4.43
C MET A 1 -16.33 -8.24 3.44
N SER A 2 -15.74 -7.15 2.97
CA SER A 2 -14.60 -7.19 2.05
C SER A 2 -13.32 -7.31 2.88
N ARG A 3 -12.41 -8.20 2.51
CA ARG A 3 -11.12 -8.36 3.18
C ARG A 3 -10.03 -7.75 2.31
N PRO A 4 -9.32 -6.69 2.75
CA PRO A 4 -8.20 -6.14 2.01
C PRO A 4 -7.03 -7.15 1.95
N ILE A 5 -6.33 -7.16 0.83
CA ILE A 5 -5.12 -7.96 0.60
C ILE A 5 -3.91 -7.04 0.73
N PHE A 6 -2.87 -7.49 1.43
CA PHE A 6 -1.66 -6.71 1.69
C PHE A 6 -0.42 -7.40 1.12
N ILE A 7 0.53 -6.58 0.66
CA ILE A 7 1.92 -7.00 0.44
C ILE A 7 2.80 -6.41 1.55
N TYR A 8 3.73 -7.21 2.07
CA TYR A 8 4.62 -6.79 3.14
C TYR A 8 6.05 -6.65 2.60
N VAL A 9 6.58 -5.43 2.67
CA VAL A 9 7.92 -5.12 2.17
C VAL A 9 8.78 -4.63 3.32
N ARG A 10 9.95 -5.24 3.51
CA ARG A 10 10.94 -4.75 4.48
C ARG A 10 11.50 -3.41 3.99
N LYS A 11 11.60 -2.42 4.89
CA LYS A 11 12.09 -1.07 4.55
C LYS A 11 13.48 -1.11 3.88
N GLN A 12 14.40 -1.88 4.44
CA GLN A 12 15.76 -2.03 3.88
C GLN A 12 15.75 -2.67 2.48
N ALA A 13 14.75 -3.50 2.17
CA ALA A 13 14.66 -4.11 0.85
C ALA A 13 14.32 -3.08 -0.24
N LEU A 14 13.68 -1.96 0.09
CA LEU A 14 13.38 -0.87 -0.87
C LEU A 14 14.61 -0.09 -1.34
N GLU A 15 15.77 -0.31 -0.72
CA GLU A 15 17.06 0.24 -1.19
C GLU A 15 17.56 -0.50 -2.43
N ARG A 16 17.10 -1.73 -2.66
CA ARG A 16 17.43 -2.51 -3.84
C ARG A 16 16.56 -2.04 -5.02
N PRO A 17 17.15 -1.57 -6.13
CA PRO A 17 16.40 -0.98 -7.23
C PRO A 17 15.40 -1.96 -7.85
N GLU A 18 15.72 -3.26 -7.93
CA GLU A 18 14.83 -4.29 -8.44
C GLU A 18 13.60 -4.52 -7.56
N VAL A 19 13.74 -4.39 -6.24
CA VAL A 19 12.63 -4.53 -5.29
C VAL A 19 11.73 -3.30 -5.38
N ARG A 20 12.33 -2.10 -5.42
CA ARG A 20 11.58 -0.85 -5.59
C ARG A 20 10.76 -0.88 -6.88
N ALA A 21 11.39 -1.23 -8.00
CA ALA A 21 10.71 -1.31 -9.29
C ALA A 21 9.52 -2.30 -9.27
N PHE A 22 9.68 -3.46 -8.61
CA PHE A 22 8.59 -4.41 -8.45
C PHE A 22 7.43 -3.84 -7.63
N VAL A 23 7.72 -3.18 -6.51
CA VAL A 23 6.69 -2.61 -5.62
C VAL A 23 5.94 -1.47 -6.33
N ASP A 24 6.67 -0.59 -7.01
CA ASP A 24 6.09 0.53 -7.76
C ASP A 24 5.17 0.01 -8.87
N PHE A 25 5.63 -0.99 -9.64
CA PHE A 25 4.82 -1.66 -10.66
C PHE A 25 3.57 -2.32 -10.09
N TYR A 26 3.71 -3.03 -8.96
CA TYR A 26 2.60 -3.72 -8.32
C TYR A 26 1.51 -2.73 -7.91
N ILE A 27 1.87 -1.63 -7.26
CA ILE A 27 0.90 -0.61 -6.81
C ILE A 27 0.21 0.04 -8.01
N ALA A 28 0.98 0.43 -9.04
CA ALA A 28 0.45 1.04 -10.26
C ALA A 28 -0.54 0.13 -11.02
N SER A 29 -0.35 -1.19 -10.93
CA SER A 29 -1.17 -2.19 -11.65
C SER A 29 -2.28 -2.80 -10.80
N ALA A 30 -2.22 -2.68 -9.47
CA ALA A 30 -3.07 -3.43 -8.55
C ALA A 30 -4.57 -3.22 -8.77
N GLY A 31 -5.00 -1.98 -9.06
CA GLY A 31 -6.41 -1.67 -9.30
C GLY A 31 -6.97 -2.32 -10.57
N LEU A 32 -6.16 -2.40 -11.64
CA LEU A 32 -6.54 -3.06 -12.88
C LEU A 32 -6.59 -4.57 -12.69
N LEU A 33 -5.50 -5.16 -12.19
CA LEU A 33 -5.38 -6.61 -12.00
C LEU A 33 -6.44 -7.15 -11.03
N ALA A 34 -6.76 -6.41 -9.97
CA ALA A 34 -7.82 -6.78 -9.05
C ALA A 34 -9.16 -6.99 -9.77
N LYS A 35 -9.53 -6.09 -10.69
CA LYS A 35 -10.78 -6.21 -11.45
C LYS A 35 -10.78 -7.41 -12.39
N GLU A 36 -9.66 -7.70 -13.05
CA GLU A 36 -9.54 -8.82 -14.00
C GLU A 36 -9.76 -10.18 -13.35
N VAL A 37 -9.30 -10.35 -12.10
CA VAL A 37 -9.45 -11.61 -11.35
C VAL A 37 -10.67 -11.63 -10.42
N GLY A 38 -11.58 -10.66 -10.55
CA GLY A 38 -12.87 -10.64 -9.84
C GLY A 38 -12.83 -10.04 -8.42
N TYR A 39 -11.77 -9.35 -8.03
CA TYR A 39 -11.71 -8.54 -6.82
C TYR A 39 -12.23 -7.11 -7.06
N ILE A 40 -12.56 -6.43 -5.96
CA ILE A 40 -12.92 -5.01 -5.96
C ILE A 40 -11.64 -4.21 -5.74
N ALA A 41 -11.33 -3.30 -6.67
CA ALA A 41 -10.21 -2.37 -6.52
C ALA A 41 -10.43 -1.43 -5.33
N LEU A 42 -9.33 -1.02 -4.69
CA LEU A 42 -9.38 0.04 -3.68
C LEU A 42 -9.70 1.39 -4.34
N PRO A 43 -10.13 2.40 -3.57
CA PRO A 43 -10.19 3.78 -4.04
C PRO A 43 -8.81 4.29 -4.48
N ASP A 44 -8.75 5.13 -5.50
CA ASP A 44 -7.51 5.68 -6.08
C ASP A 44 -6.62 6.38 -5.02
N ASP A 45 -7.23 7.05 -4.05
CA ASP A 45 -6.52 7.70 -2.94
C ASP A 45 -5.72 6.73 -2.07
N SER A 46 -6.16 5.48 -1.97
CA SER A 46 -5.42 4.45 -1.22
C SER A 46 -4.17 4.00 -1.98
N TYR A 47 -4.23 3.90 -3.31
CA TYR A 47 -3.06 3.60 -4.14
C TYR A 47 -2.05 4.75 -4.13
N ARG A 48 -2.51 6.00 -4.29
CA ARG A 48 -1.64 7.18 -4.24
C ARG A 48 -0.90 7.30 -2.91
N ARG A 49 -1.59 7.10 -1.78
CA ARG A 49 -0.95 7.07 -0.46
C ARG A 49 0.08 5.94 -0.33
N ALA A 50 -0.17 4.79 -0.96
CA ALA A 50 0.81 3.70 -0.97
C ALA A 50 2.07 4.10 -1.75
N GLU A 51 1.93 4.70 -2.93
CA GLU A 51 3.04 5.21 -3.74
C GLU A 51 3.88 6.23 -2.97
N GLU A 52 3.23 7.22 -2.35
CA GLU A 52 3.91 8.25 -1.55
C GLU A 52 4.70 7.64 -0.38
N ARG A 53 4.12 6.66 0.31
CA ARG A 53 4.77 6.00 1.45
C ARG A 53 5.97 5.17 1.02
N VAL A 54 5.91 4.49 -0.13
CA VAL A 54 7.04 3.73 -0.70
C VAL A 54 8.14 4.68 -1.18
N ALA A 55 7.78 5.81 -1.77
CA ALA A 55 8.73 6.85 -2.16
C ALA A 55 9.49 7.40 -0.94
N LEU A 56 8.77 7.67 0.16
CA LEU A 56 9.33 8.23 1.39
C LEU A 56 9.93 7.17 2.36
N GLY A 57 9.74 5.88 2.10
CA GLY A 57 10.21 4.79 2.96
C GLY A 57 9.54 4.78 4.35
N ILE A 58 8.25 5.17 4.41
CA ILE A 58 7.46 5.23 5.65
C ILE A 58 6.88 3.85 5.95
N SER A 59 7.18 3.32 7.15
CA SER A 59 6.65 2.04 7.64
C SER A 59 5.20 2.15 8.16
N GLY A 60 4.45 1.05 8.07
CA GLY A 60 3.02 0.97 8.42
C GLY A 60 2.14 0.72 7.19
N SER A 61 0.82 0.84 7.34
CA SER A 61 -0.15 0.55 6.27
C SER A 61 -0.59 1.82 5.53
N ALA A 62 -0.84 1.71 4.22
CA ALA A 62 -1.50 2.76 3.43
C ALA A 62 -3.04 2.64 3.46
N TYR A 63 -3.56 1.50 3.93
CA TYR A 63 -4.99 1.24 4.04
C TYR A 63 -5.54 1.89 5.31
N VAL A 64 -6.61 2.67 5.15
CA VAL A 64 -7.39 3.24 6.26
C VAL A 64 -8.79 2.67 6.17
N GLU A 65 -9.25 2.03 7.24
CA GLU A 65 -10.62 1.52 7.32
C GLU A 65 -11.55 2.62 7.82
N GLY A 66 -12.52 3.02 7.00
CA GLY A 66 -13.52 4.03 7.37
C GLY A 66 -12.99 5.48 7.43
N PRO A 67 -13.90 6.48 7.53
CA PRO A 67 -13.54 7.90 7.50
C PRO A 67 -12.81 8.42 8.75
N ASP A 68 -12.80 7.67 9.87
CA ASP A 68 -12.41 8.21 11.19
C ASP A 68 -10.98 7.85 11.66
N ASN A 69 -10.23 7.02 10.93
CA ASN A 69 -8.99 6.43 11.44
C ASN A 69 -7.69 7.11 10.94
N ILE A 70 -7.76 8.41 10.65
CA ILE A 70 -6.65 9.19 10.08
C ILE A 70 -5.50 9.36 11.10
N LYS A 71 -5.76 9.30 12.41
CA LYS A 71 -4.75 9.61 13.44
C LYS A 71 -3.87 8.42 13.84
N ASP A 72 -4.38 7.18 13.81
CA ASP A 72 -3.62 6.00 14.26
C ASP A 72 -2.76 5.35 13.17
N THR A 73 -3.01 5.67 11.89
CA THR A 73 -2.29 5.03 10.76
C THR A 73 -0.98 5.76 10.37
N LEU A 74 -0.79 6.99 10.88
CA LEU A 74 0.35 7.86 10.52
C LEU A 74 1.63 7.53 11.28
N ILE A 75 1.54 6.84 12.40
CA ILE A 75 2.70 6.51 13.23
C ILE A 75 2.70 4.99 13.37
N GLY A 76 3.56 4.32 12.60
CA GLY A 76 3.85 2.92 12.85
C GLY A 76 4.16 2.77 14.33
N SER A 77 3.30 2.05 15.03
CA SER A 77 3.49 1.66 16.42
C SER A 77 4.77 0.83 16.48
N ASN A 78 5.88 1.51 16.72
CA ASN A 78 7.08 0.89 17.25
C ASN A 78 6.81 0.64 18.73
N GLU A 79 6.30 -0.54 19.04
CA GLU A 79 6.59 -1.27 20.27
C GLU A 79 7.13 -2.65 19.89
#